data_AF-A0A519ZEM6-F1
#
_entry.id   AF-A0A519ZEM6-F1
#
_cell.length_a   1.000
_cell.length_b   1.000
_cell.length_c   1.000
_cell.angle_alpha   90.00
_cell.angle_beta   90.00
_cell.angle_gamma   90.00
#
_symmetry.space_group_name_H-M   'P 1'
#
loop_
_entity.id
_entity.type
_entity.pdbx_description
1 polymer ?
#
loop_
_entity_poly.entity_id
_entity_poly.type
_entity_poly.pdbx_seq_one_letter_code
_entity_poly.pdbx_strand_id
1 'polypeptide(L)'
;MSYLEVATVPVTFHVWPHERRYRNAAQVIAQALFDSLDEELLPQVQVLCLPIDASQPIVQEIGPDGTELPIALLTDVAERGRTLALSGQVPVATTSIDNLLDPADVRDRLERKGVRMVLQPVLDELAEGTEYAYFSTWPIVLNNYYICTILRVLRKPVQAYPALRPDRAYTDGRPLPNSLLTAAIGIGPVGAQGRIRLH
;
A
#
# COMPACT_ATOMS: atom_id res chain seq x y z
N MET A 1 41.75 -28.02 15.96
CA MET A 1 41.35 -27.21 14.79
C MET A 1 39.94 -26.71 15.05
N SER A 2 39.78 -25.42 15.33
CA SER A 2 38.49 -24.80 15.63
C SER A 2 37.92 -24.25 14.34
N TYR A 3 36.77 -24.76 13.89
CA TYR A 3 36.01 -24.17 12.79
C TYR A 3 35.34 -22.90 13.33
N LEU A 4 35.74 -21.74 12.81
CA LEU A 4 35.00 -20.50 13.01
C LEU A 4 33.69 -20.62 12.22
N GLU A 5 32.57 -20.65 12.94
CA GLU A 5 31.25 -20.38 12.36
C GLU A 5 31.30 -18.98 11.75
N VAL A 6 31.36 -18.92 10.41
CA VAL A 6 31.12 -17.69 9.67
C VAL A 6 29.64 -17.40 9.84
N ALA A 7 29.31 -16.50 10.77
CA ALA A 7 27.97 -15.94 10.87
C ALA A 7 27.63 -15.28 9.53
N THR A 8 26.81 -15.95 8.73
CA THR A 8 26.24 -15.38 7.52
C THR A 8 25.31 -14.26 7.96
N VAL A 9 25.78 -13.01 7.87
CA VAL A 9 24.91 -11.85 8.00
C VAL A 9 23.85 -11.98 6.91
N PRO A 10 22.55 -12.05 7.24
CA PRO A 10 21.51 -12.14 6.21
C PRO A 10 21.61 -10.89 5.34
N VAL A 11 21.90 -11.08 4.06
CA VAL A 11 21.83 -10.00 3.07
C VAL A 11 20.36 -9.63 2.98
N THR A 12 19.98 -8.52 3.59
CA THR A 12 18.64 -7.94 3.43
C THR A 12 18.49 -7.58 1.96
N PHE A 13 17.74 -8.39 1.22
CA PHE A 13 17.43 -8.10 -0.17
C PHE A 13 16.49 -6.90 -0.20
N HIS A 14 16.95 -5.81 -0.81
CA HIS A 14 16.14 -4.60 -1.00
C HIS A 14 15.76 -4.48 -2.47
N VAL A 15 14.49 -4.16 -2.73
CA VAL A 15 14.00 -4.04 -4.11
C VAL A 15 14.60 -2.80 -4.79
N TRP A 16 14.87 -1.73 -4.03
CA TRP A 16 15.64 -0.58 -4.50
C TRP A 16 16.47 0.09 -3.39
N PRO A 17 17.56 0.81 -3.72
CA PRO A 17 18.52 1.34 -2.73
C PRO A 17 17.98 2.38 -1.74
N HIS A 18 16.77 2.88 -1.94
CA HIS A 18 16.18 3.97 -1.15
C HIS A 18 14.91 3.54 -0.41
N GLU A 19 14.62 2.24 -0.35
CA GLU A 19 13.43 1.67 0.29
C GLU A 19 13.26 2.15 1.74
N ARG A 20 14.30 2.00 2.56
CA ARG A 20 14.31 2.50 3.94
C ARG A 20 14.15 4.02 4.05
N ARG A 21 14.73 4.81 3.13
CA ARG A 21 14.59 6.28 3.13
C ARG A 21 13.16 6.69 2.81
N TYR A 22 12.56 6.01 1.83
CA TYR A 22 11.15 6.20 1.48
C TYR A 22 10.24 5.87 2.66
N ARG A 23 10.41 4.71 3.30
CA ARG A 23 9.65 4.31 4.49
C ARG A 23 9.81 5.32 5.63
N ASN A 24 11.02 5.82 5.87
CA ASN A 24 11.27 6.82 6.90
C ASN A 24 10.52 8.13 6.60
N ALA A 25 10.57 8.61 5.36
CA ALA A 25 9.85 9.82 4.96
C ALA A 25 8.33 9.63 5.08
N ALA A 26 7.81 8.50 4.62
CA ALA A 26 6.39 8.16 4.73
C ALA A 26 5.94 8.08 6.21
N GLN A 27 6.76 7.47 7.08
CA GLN A 27 6.50 7.44 8.52
C GLN A 27 6.44 8.84 9.13
N VAL A 28 7.37 9.74 8.80
CA VAL A 28 7.39 11.12 9.33
C VAL A 28 6.14 11.88 8.88
N ILE A 29 5.73 11.73 7.62
CA ILE A 29 4.51 12.35 7.09
C ILE A 29 3.27 11.80 7.80
N ALA A 30 3.17 10.47 7.95
CA ALA A 30 2.06 9.85 8.66
C ALA A 30 2.02 10.31 10.11
N GLN A 31 3.15 10.33 10.82
CA GLN A 31 3.22 10.80 12.19
C GLN A 31 2.72 12.24 12.32
N ALA A 32 3.25 13.17 11.51
CA ALA A 32 2.85 14.57 11.56
C ALA A 32 1.35 14.79 11.25
N LEU A 33 0.80 14.05 10.28
CA LEU A 33 -0.62 14.15 9.92
C LEU A 33 -1.54 13.60 11.02
N PHE A 34 -1.21 12.43 11.57
CA PHE A 34 -2.06 11.78 12.54
C PHE A 34 -1.94 12.40 13.93
N ASP A 35 -0.75 12.84 14.34
CA ASP A 35 -0.59 13.59 15.61
C ASP A 35 -1.38 14.90 15.61
N SER A 36 -1.49 15.55 14.44
CA SER A 36 -2.33 16.75 14.31
C SER A 36 -3.84 16.48 14.45
N LEU A 37 -4.26 15.21 14.31
CA LEU A 37 -5.65 14.79 14.41
C LEU A 37 -5.95 14.16 15.78
N ASP A 38 -5.11 13.20 16.19
CA ASP A 38 -5.15 12.48 17.45
C ASP A 38 -3.83 11.71 17.64
N GLU A 39 -3.07 12.05 18.69
CA GLU A 39 -1.83 11.37 19.05
C GLU A 39 -2.07 9.89 19.43
N GLU A 40 -3.29 9.50 19.80
CA GLU A 40 -3.64 8.10 20.08
C GLU A 40 -3.72 7.23 18.82
N LEU A 41 -3.69 7.80 17.60
CA LEU A 41 -3.79 7.00 16.38
C LEU A 41 -2.55 6.13 16.13
N LEU A 42 -1.38 6.52 16.65
CA LEU A 42 -0.11 5.81 16.58
C LEU A 42 0.19 5.21 15.18
N PRO A 43 0.35 6.05 14.15
CA PRO A 43 0.54 5.58 12.78
C PRO A 43 1.88 4.86 12.61
N GLN A 44 1.87 3.76 11.86
CA GLN A 44 3.07 2.99 11.55
C GLN A 44 3.06 2.58 10.09
N VAL A 45 4.18 2.83 9.41
CA VAL A 45 4.33 2.60 7.98
C VAL A 45 5.25 1.43 7.72
N GLN A 46 4.75 0.49 6.91
CA GLN A 46 5.50 -0.63 6.36
C GLN A 46 5.51 -0.54 4.83
N VAL A 47 6.54 -1.11 4.21
CA VAL A 47 6.65 -1.20 2.75
C VAL A 47 6.63 -2.67 2.39
N LEU A 48 5.68 -3.04 1.54
CA LEU A 48 5.49 -4.40 1.05
C LEU A 48 5.73 -4.42 -0.46
N CYS A 49 6.60 -5.30 -0.91
CA CYS A 49 6.89 -5.54 -2.31
C CYS A 49 6.37 -6.91 -2.71
N LEU A 50 5.30 -6.91 -3.50
CA LEU A 50 4.71 -8.11 -4.08
C LEU A 50 5.30 -8.34 -5.48
N PRO A 51 5.88 -9.51 -5.75
CA PRO A 51 6.53 -9.75 -7.04
C PRO A 51 5.47 -9.87 -8.16
N ILE A 52 5.80 -9.34 -9.33
CA ILE A 52 4.98 -9.52 -10.54
C ILE A 52 5.14 -10.95 -11.08
N ASP A 53 6.32 -11.53 -10.90
CA ASP A 53 6.62 -12.93 -11.23
C ASP A 53 6.71 -13.76 -9.94
N ALA A 54 5.89 -14.79 -9.81
CA ALA A 54 5.84 -15.67 -8.64
C ALA A 54 7.16 -16.44 -8.40
N SER A 55 8.10 -16.45 -9.36
CA SER A 55 9.45 -16.96 -9.15
C SER A 55 10.30 -16.13 -8.18
N GLN A 56 9.92 -14.87 -7.94
CA GLN A 56 10.62 -13.94 -7.06
C GLN A 56 10.02 -13.97 -5.64
N PRO A 57 10.81 -13.70 -4.59
CA PRO A 57 10.30 -13.67 -3.23
C PRO A 57 9.50 -12.39 -2.95
N ILE A 58 8.53 -12.48 -2.04
CA ILE A 58 7.94 -11.30 -1.40
C ILE A 58 9.01 -10.64 -0.52
N VAL A 59 9.10 -9.32 -0.60
CA VAL A 59 10.04 -8.52 0.19
C VAL A 59 9.24 -7.53 1.02
N GLN A 60 9.61 -7.35 2.28
CA GLN A 60 8.98 -6.36 3.15
C GLN A 60 10.01 -5.74 4.07
N GLU A 61 9.85 -4.45 4.34
CA GLU A 61 10.56 -3.80 5.44
C GLU A 61 9.79 -4.06 6.75
N ILE A 62 10.52 -4.55 7.75
CA ILE A 62 9.98 -4.80 9.08
C ILE A 62 9.44 -3.47 9.66
N GLY A 63 8.25 -3.52 10.26
CA GLY A 63 7.69 -2.37 10.96
C GLY A 63 8.58 -1.87 12.11
N PRO A 64 8.37 -0.62 12.58
CA PRO A 64 9.16 -0.05 13.68
C PRO A 64 9.13 -0.91 14.97
N ASP A 65 8.09 -1.71 15.13
CA ASP A 65 7.78 -2.59 16.26
C ASP A 65 8.37 -4.00 16.09
N GLY A 66 9.08 -4.26 15.00
CA GLY A 66 9.55 -5.60 14.66
C GLY A 66 8.47 -6.52 14.05
N THR A 67 7.27 -6.00 13.76
CA THR A 67 6.20 -6.81 13.16
C THR A 67 6.40 -6.98 11.66
N GLU A 68 6.30 -8.22 11.20
CA GLU A 68 6.23 -8.59 9.78
C GLU A 68 4.80 -9.02 9.41
N LEU A 69 4.41 -8.77 8.15
CA LEU A 69 3.19 -9.33 7.60
C LEU A 69 3.43 -10.81 7.24
N PRO A 70 2.46 -11.70 7.51
CA PRO A 70 2.62 -13.13 7.23
C PRO A 70 2.62 -13.40 5.72
N ILE A 71 3.79 -13.78 5.20
CA ILE A 71 4.05 -14.04 3.76
C ILE A 71 3.06 -15.05 3.17
N ALA A 72 2.65 -16.06 3.96
CA ALA A 72 1.70 -17.08 3.53
C ALA A 72 0.36 -16.49 3.05
N LEU A 73 -0.13 -15.40 3.66
CA LEU A 73 -1.36 -14.74 3.26
C LEU A 73 -1.18 -13.80 2.06
N LEU A 74 0.06 -13.47 1.72
CA LEU A 74 0.43 -12.51 0.68
C LEU A 74 0.84 -13.14 -0.65
N THR A 75 1.14 -14.45 -0.65
CA THR A 75 1.80 -15.16 -1.77
C THR A 75 1.09 -14.97 -3.11
N ASP A 76 -0.25 -15.03 -3.13
CA ASP A 76 -1.03 -15.00 -4.37
C ASP A 76 -1.66 -13.63 -4.68
N VAL A 77 -1.39 -12.61 -3.86
CA VAL A 77 -2.10 -11.32 -3.94
C VAL A 77 -1.87 -10.64 -5.29
N ALA A 78 -0.62 -10.60 -5.76
CA ALA A 78 -0.29 -9.98 -7.04
C ALA A 78 -0.93 -10.71 -8.23
N GLU A 79 -0.89 -12.04 -8.23
CA GLU A 79 -1.47 -12.85 -9.30
C GLU A 79 -3.00 -12.75 -9.34
N ARG A 80 -3.65 -12.88 -8.18
CA ARG A 80 -5.10 -12.70 -8.05
C ARG A 80 -5.52 -11.30 -8.47
N GLY A 81 -4.76 -10.28 -8.10
CA GLY A 81 -5.02 -8.89 -8.47
C GLY A 81 -4.97 -8.65 -9.97
N ARG A 82 -3.94 -9.16 -10.65
CA ARG A 82 -3.85 -9.10 -12.12
C ARG A 82 -4.97 -9.87 -12.78
N THR A 83 -5.32 -11.04 -12.25
CA THR A 83 -6.43 -11.86 -12.78
C THR A 83 -7.77 -11.12 -12.68
N LEU A 84 -8.04 -10.42 -11.58
CA LEU A 84 -9.23 -9.56 -11.45
C LEU A 84 -9.26 -8.44 -12.50
N ALA A 85 -8.10 -7.85 -12.82
CA ALA A 85 -8.01 -6.81 -13.84
C ALA A 85 -8.27 -7.37 -15.24
N LEU A 86 -7.67 -8.52 -15.56
CA LEU A 86 -7.83 -9.19 -16.85
C LEU A 86 -9.25 -9.73 -17.07
N SER A 87 -9.93 -10.16 -16.00
CA SER A 87 -11.32 -10.63 -16.06
C SER A 87 -12.35 -9.51 -16.13
N GLY A 88 -11.92 -8.24 -16.10
CA GLY A 88 -12.81 -7.08 -16.12
C GLY A 88 -13.59 -6.86 -14.82
N GLN A 89 -13.18 -7.50 -13.71
CA GLN A 89 -13.85 -7.39 -12.41
C GLN A 89 -13.38 -6.16 -11.60
N VAL A 90 -12.35 -5.47 -12.07
CA VAL A 90 -11.89 -4.20 -11.52
C VAL A 90 -12.79 -3.06 -12.05
N PRO A 91 -13.49 -2.31 -11.17
CA PRO A 91 -14.36 -1.22 -11.63
C PRO A 91 -13.57 -0.15 -12.37
N VAL A 92 -13.98 0.17 -13.60
CA VAL A 92 -13.43 1.30 -14.35
C VAL A 92 -14.28 2.53 -14.03
N ALA A 93 -13.73 3.53 -13.34
CA ALA A 93 -14.38 4.83 -13.29
C ALA A 93 -14.09 5.50 -14.64
N THR A 94 -14.99 5.32 -15.61
CA THR A 94 -14.85 5.91 -16.93
C THR A 94 -15.10 7.41 -16.83
N THR A 95 -14.02 8.17 -16.71
CA THR A 95 -14.06 9.60 -16.99
C THR A 95 -13.82 9.81 -18.49
N SER A 96 -14.36 10.89 -19.05
CA SER A 96 -14.15 11.25 -20.46
C SER A 96 -12.68 11.43 -20.85
N ILE A 97 -11.79 11.61 -19.86
CA ILE A 97 -10.34 11.70 -20.01
C ILE A 97 -9.72 10.32 -20.29
N ASP A 98 -10.31 9.22 -19.82
CA ASP A 98 -9.72 7.89 -19.97
C ASP A 98 -9.68 7.43 -21.45
N ASN A 99 -10.51 8.02 -22.32
CA ASN A 99 -10.45 7.81 -23.78
C ASN A 99 -9.22 8.46 -24.45
N LEU A 100 -8.51 9.34 -23.75
CA LEU A 100 -7.29 10.00 -24.23
C LEU A 100 -6.01 9.32 -23.71
N LEU A 101 -6.14 8.33 -22.83
CA LEU A 101 -5.00 7.58 -22.28
C LEU A 101 -4.56 6.47 -23.23
N ASP A 102 -3.27 6.18 -23.22
CA ASP A 102 -2.72 5.00 -23.89
C ASP A 102 -3.38 3.74 -23.28
N PRO A 103 -3.90 2.80 -24.09
CA PRO A 103 -4.43 1.53 -23.59
C PRO A 103 -3.49 0.78 -22.65
N ALA A 104 -2.17 0.90 -22.83
CA ALA A 104 -1.17 0.32 -21.94
C ALA A 104 -1.20 0.96 -20.53
N ASP A 105 -1.35 2.28 -20.44
CA ASP A 105 -1.44 3.01 -19.17
C ASP A 105 -2.75 2.66 -18.44
N VAL A 106 -3.85 2.52 -19.18
CA VAL A 106 -5.13 2.09 -18.62
C VAL A 106 -5.00 0.68 -18.04
N ARG A 107 -4.38 -0.24 -18.78
CA ARG A 107 -4.15 -1.61 -18.32
C ARG A 107 -3.31 -1.66 -17.04
N ASP A 108 -2.17 -0.97 -17.01
CA ASP A 108 -1.29 -0.92 -15.84
C ASP A 108 -2.03 -0.34 -14.61
N ARG A 109 -2.84 0.71 -14.80
CA ARG A 109 -3.68 1.27 -13.74
C ARG A 109 -4.70 0.27 -13.22
N LEU A 110 -5.33 -0.52 -14.11
CA LEU A 110 -6.30 -1.54 -13.71
C LEU A 110 -5.63 -2.71 -12.98
N GLU A 111 -4.47 -3.16 -13.42
CA GLU A 111 -3.69 -4.21 -12.74
C GLU A 111 -3.32 -3.76 -11.33
N ARG A 112 -2.76 -2.55 -11.16
CA ARG A 112 -2.46 -1.96 -9.85
C ARG A 112 -3.71 -1.83 -8.97
N LYS A 113 -4.85 -1.46 -9.55
CA LYS A 113 -6.13 -1.43 -8.84
C LYS A 113 -6.55 -2.81 -8.37
N GLY A 114 -6.46 -3.80 -9.24
CA GLY A 114 -6.78 -5.20 -8.92
C GLY A 114 -5.93 -5.73 -7.78
N VAL A 115 -4.62 -5.47 -7.79
CA VAL A 115 -3.71 -5.84 -6.68
C VAL A 115 -4.16 -5.20 -5.37
N ARG A 116 -4.48 -3.90 -5.35
CA ARG A 116 -4.99 -3.24 -4.14
C ARG A 116 -6.31 -3.84 -3.66
N MET A 117 -7.23 -4.16 -4.58
CA MET A 117 -8.53 -4.73 -4.27
C MET A 117 -8.42 -6.13 -3.65
N VAL A 118 -7.38 -6.89 -3.96
CA VAL A 118 -7.10 -8.19 -3.31
C VAL A 118 -6.34 -8.01 -2.00
N LEU A 119 -5.38 -7.07 -1.96
CA LEU A 119 -4.54 -6.85 -0.80
C LEU A 119 -5.33 -6.32 0.40
N GLN A 120 -6.26 -5.37 0.19
CA GLN A 120 -7.00 -4.76 1.30
C GLN A 120 -7.81 -5.79 2.11
N PRO A 121 -8.60 -6.70 1.51
CA PRO A 121 -9.27 -7.76 2.26
C PRO A 121 -8.32 -8.65 3.09
N VAL A 122 -7.12 -8.96 2.57
CA VAL A 122 -6.12 -9.72 3.32
C VAL A 122 -5.64 -8.93 4.54
N LEU A 123 -5.43 -7.63 4.38
CA LEU A 123 -5.07 -6.74 5.49
C LEU A 123 -6.22 -6.59 6.51
N ASP A 124 -7.47 -6.59 6.04
CA ASP A 124 -8.65 -6.54 6.90
C ASP A 124 -8.82 -7.84 7.72
N GLU A 125 -8.56 -9.01 7.12
CA GLU A 125 -8.50 -10.31 7.79
C GLU A 125 -7.39 -10.33 8.85
N LEU A 126 -6.19 -9.81 8.53
CA LEU A 126 -5.10 -9.66 9.49
C LEU A 126 -5.43 -8.73 10.65
N ALA A 127 -6.30 -7.75 10.41
CA ALA A 127 -6.75 -6.84 11.43
C ALA A 127 -7.77 -7.52 12.37
N GLU A 128 -8.46 -8.57 11.95
CA GLU A 128 -9.51 -9.21 12.72
C GLU A 128 -8.98 -9.71 14.07
N GLY A 129 -9.71 -9.42 15.16
CA GLY A 129 -9.27 -9.75 16.52
C GLY A 129 -8.09 -8.92 17.06
N THR A 130 -7.50 -8.00 16.29
CA THR A 130 -6.44 -7.10 16.75
C THR A 130 -6.97 -5.71 17.12
N GLU A 131 -6.15 -4.91 17.82
CA GLU A 131 -6.45 -3.50 18.10
C GLU A 131 -6.13 -2.56 16.93
N TYR A 132 -5.62 -3.10 15.83
CA TYR A 132 -5.13 -2.31 14.71
C TYR A 132 -6.10 -2.33 13.51
N ALA A 133 -5.94 -1.34 12.65
CA ALA A 133 -6.48 -1.31 11.30
C ALA A 133 -5.35 -1.08 10.31
N TYR A 134 -5.44 -1.71 9.14
CA TYR A 134 -4.42 -1.68 8.11
C TYR A 134 -4.98 -1.08 6.82
N PHE A 135 -4.18 -0.27 6.14
CA PHE A 135 -4.58 0.41 4.91
C PHE A 135 -3.46 0.34 3.88
N SER A 136 -3.81 -0.06 2.66
CA SER A 136 -2.88 -0.08 1.53
C SER A 136 -3.02 1.16 0.65
N THR A 137 -1.89 1.72 0.20
CA THR A 137 -1.85 2.65 -0.93
C THR A 137 -2.24 1.99 -2.25
N TRP A 138 -2.36 2.84 -3.26
CA TRP A 138 -2.16 2.42 -4.63
C TRP A 138 -0.75 1.87 -4.83
N PRO A 139 -0.62 0.65 -5.37
CA PRO A 139 0.68 0.11 -5.71
C PRO A 139 1.38 0.96 -6.76
N ILE A 140 2.70 0.98 -6.73
CA ILE A 140 3.52 1.43 -7.86
C ILE A 140 4.33 0.25 -8.39
N VAL A 141 4.67 0.28 -9.68
CA VAL A 141 5.50 -0.76 -10.28
C VAL A 141 6.95 -0.29 -10.34
N LEU A 142 7.87 -1.07 -9.78
CA LEU A 142 9.31 -0.81 -9.85
C LEU A 142 10.06 -2.14 -9.77
N ASN A 143 11.10 -2.31 -10.59
CA ASN A 143 12.00 -3.47 -10.54
C ASN A 143 11.28 -4.85 -10.53
N ASN A 144 10.16 -4.96 -11.26
CA ASN A 144 9.32 -6.16 -11.32
C ASN A 144 8.51 -6.48 -10.03
N TYR A 145 8.28 -5.48 -9.19
CA TYR A 145 7.44 -5.57 -8.00
C TYR A 145 6.30 -4.55 -8.03
N TYR A 146 5.15 -4.94 -7.48
CA TYR A 146 4.15 -4.02 -6.96
C TYR A 146 4.56 -3.59 -5.56
N ILE A 147 4.91 -2.33 -5.40
CA ILE A 147 5.27 -1.74 -4.11
C ILE A 147 4.03 -1.11 -3.51
N CYS A 148 3.64 -1.62 -2.35
CA CYS A 148 2.51 -1.18 -1.55
C CYS A 148 3.02 -0.57 -0.24
N THR A 149 2.58 0.65 0.06
CA THR A 149 2.83 1.25 1.38
C THR A 149 1.64 0.91 2.27
N ILE A 150 1.92 0.27 3.40
CA ILE A 150 0.92 -0.17 4.35
C ILE A 150 0.96 0.76 5.56
N LEU A 151 -0.18 1.37 5.89
CA LEU A 151 -0.37 2.11 7.13
C LEU A 151 -1.10 1.23 8.13
N ARG A 152 -0.50 1.05 9.30
CA ARG A 152 -1.13 0.49 10.50
C ARG A 152 -1.43 1.61 11.49
N VAL A 153 -2.62 1.61 12.08
CA VAL A 153 -3.08 2.59 13.09
C VAL A 153 -3.96 1.90 14.13
N LEU A 154 -4.13 2.49 15.31
CA LEU A 154 -5.05 1.96 16.31
C LEU A 154 -6.52 2.11 15.86
N ARG A 155 -7.25 0.99 15.89
CA ARG A 155 -8.64 0.87 15.41
C ARG A 155 -9.61 1.73 16.20
N LYS A 156 -9.48 1.78 17.53
CA LYS A 156 -10.42 2.49 18.40
C LYS A 156 -10.44 4.01 18.11
N PRO A 157 -9.30 4.71 18.06
CA PRO A 157 -9.25 6.09 17.58
C PRO A 157 -9.79 6.25 16.17
N VAL A 158 -9.41 5.38 15.21
CA VAL A 158 -9.94 5.45 13.83
C VAL A 158 -11.47 5.42 13.78
N GLN A 159 -12.10 4.60 14.61
CA GLN A 159 -13.57 4.55 14.71
C GLN A 159 -14.17 5.83 15.29
N ALA A 160 -13.46 6.54 16.17
CA ALA A 160 -13.91 7.81 16.72
C ALA A 160 -13.94 8.95 15.68
N TYR A 161 -13.15 8.84 14.59
CA TYR A 161 -13.11 9.84 13.53
C TYR A 161 -13.83 9.35 12.26
N PRO A 162 -15.05 9.84 11.97
CA PRO A 162 -15.67 9.62 10.68
C PRO A 162 -14.72 9.98 9.53
N ALA A 163 -13.93 11.06 9.66
CA ALA A 163 -12.89 11.50 8.72
C ALA A 163 -11.91 10.42 8.21
N LEU A 164 -11.73 9.34 8.98
CA LEU A 164 -10.83 8.25 8.66
C LEU A 164 -11.56 7.01 8.10
N ARG A 165 -12.89 6.98 8.05
CA ARG A 165 -13.61 5.80 7.54
C ARG A 165 -13.57 5.75 5.99
N PRO A 166 -13.23 4.60 5.38
CA PRO A 166 -13.09 4.47 3.93
C PRO A 166 -14.42 4.52 3.16
N ASP A 167 -15.53 4.07 3.76
CA ASP A 167 -16.85 3.99 3.10
C ASP A 167 -17.82 5.03 3.64
N ARG A 168 -17.48 6.31 3.44
CA ARG A 168 -18.35 7.39 3.87
C ARG A 168 -19.30 7.83 2.78
N ALA A 169 -20.53 8.08 3.17
CA ALA A 169 -21.50 8.83 2.40
C ALA A 169 -21.97 10.06 3.21
N TYR A 170 -22.19 11.18 2.52
CA TYR A 170 -22.98 12.30 3.01
C TYR A 170 -24.38 11.79 3.44
N THR A 171 -25.10 12.56 4.24
CA THR A 171 -26.47 12.22 4.68
C THR A 171 -27.46 12.04 3.53
N ASP A 172 -27.14 12.54 2.34
CA ASP A 172 -27.90 12.39 1.10
C ASP A 172 -27.49 11.14 0.29
N GLY A 173 -26.61 10.28 0.82
CA GLY A 173 -26.13 9.05 0.21
C GLY A 173 -24.98 9.24 -0.79
N ARG A 174 -24.51 10.47 -1.03
CA ARG A 174 -23.37 10.70 -1.93
C ARG A 174 -22.06 10.25 -1.27
N PRO A 175 -21.14 9.58 -1.97
CA PRO A 175 -19.84 9.25 -1.40
C PRO A 175 -19.10 10.53 -0.98
N LEU A 176 -18.58 10.54 0.25
CA LEU A 176 -17.73 11.62 0.75
C LEU A 176 -16.34 11.53 0.08
N PRO A 177 -15.61 12.66 -0.05
CA PRO A 177 -14.27 12.67 -0.61
C PRO A 177 -13.34 11.69 0.12
N ASN A 178 -12.29 11.25 -0.60
CA ASN A 178 -11.26 10.32 -0.13
C ASN A 178 -10.93 10.54 1.36
N SER A 179 -10.97 9.46 2.16
CA SER A 179 -10.63 9.50 3.58
C SER A 179 -9.25 10.15 3.79
N LEU A 180 -9.04 10.81 4.93
CA LEU A 180 -7.72 11.33 5.27
C LEU A 180 -6.66 10.23 5.22
N LEU A 181 -7.01 8.97 5.49
CA LEU A 181 -6.15 7.81 5.25
C LEU A 181 -5.76 7.68 3.77
N THR A 182 -6.73 7.75 2.87
CA THR A 182 -6.46 7.69 1.42
C THR A 182 -5.58 8.86 0.96
N ALA A 183 -5.75 10.05 1.55
CA ALA A 183 -4.94 11.23 1.23
C ALA A 183 -3.54 11.21 1.87
N ALA A 184 -3.41 10.73 3.10
CA ALA A 184 -2.16 10.70 3.87
C ALA A 184 -1.20 9.64 3.35
N ILE A 185 -1.73 8.50 2.89
CA ILE A 185 -0.93 7.40 2.35
C ILE A 185 -0.84 7.52 0.81
N GLY A 186 -1.84 8.10 0.16
CA GLY A 186 -1.89 8.32 -1.28
C GLY A 186 -1.19 9.59 -1.74
N ILE A 187 0.14 9.56 -1.88
CA ILE A 187 0.79 10.39 -2.92
C ILE A 187 0.64 9.65 -4.25
N GLY A 188 -0.54 9.79 -4.86
CA GLY A 188 -0.91 9.31 -6.19
C GLY A 188 -2.00 10.26 -6.74
N PRO A 189 -1.97 10.60 -8.04
CA PRO A 189 -2.13 11.97 -8.50
C PRO A 189 -3.55 12.49 -8.28
N VAL A 190 -3.69 13.45 -7.36
CA VAL A 190 -4.65 14.53 -7.52
C VAL A 190 -3.97 15.56 -8.43
N GLY A 191 -4.15 15.44 -9.74
CA GLY A 191 -4.00 16.56 -10.67
C GLY A 191 -2.63 17.26 -10.82
N ALA A 192 -1.49 16.64 -10.52
CA ALA A 192 -0.19 17.25 -10.76
C ALA A 192 0.39 16.84 -12.14
N GLN A 193 0.10 17.66 -13.14
CA GLN A 193 0.91 17.77 -14.36
C GLN A 193 2.36 18.10 -13.99
N GLY A 194 3.33 17.37 -14.53
CA GLY A 194 4.74 17.70 -14.39
C GLY A 194 5.66 16.50 -14.66
N ARG A 195 5.87 16.17 -15.94
CA ARG A 195 6.97 15.28 -16.35
C ARG A 195 8.30 15.92 -15.95
N ILE A 196 9.01 15.35 -14.97
CA ILE A 196 10.47 15.52 -14.87
C ILE A 196 11.10 14.41 -15.70
N ARG A 197 11.60 14.77 -16.89
CA ARG A 197 12.59 13.95 -17.61
C ARG A 197 13.93 14.22 -16.95
N LEU A 198 14.54 13.20 -16.38
CA LEU A 198 15.97 13.24 -16.09
C LEU A 198 16.69 12.77 -17.37
N HIS A 199 17.65 13.60 -17.79
CA HIS A 199 18.53 13.39 -18.94
C HIS A 199 19.47 12.21 -18.73
#